data_AF-A0A2E9JUN6-F1
#
_entry.id   AF-A0A2E9JUN6-F1
#
_cell.length_a   1.000
_cell.length_b   1.000
_cell.length_c   1.000
_cell.angle_alpha   90.00
_cell.angle_beta   90.00
_cell.angle_gamma   90.00
#
_symmetry.space_group_name_H-M   'P 1'
#
loop_
_entity.id
_entity.type
_entity.pdbx_description
1 polymer ?
#
loop_
_entity_poly.entity_id
_entity_poly.type
_entity_poly.pdbx_seq_one_letter_code
_entity_poly.pdbx_strand_id
1 'polypeptide(L)'
;MGSYNLVPNLKGEMGRFLSVGGGREFLVQVPGSANAAVGNEELAELLNWMLVKFSRRELPDEFQPYSAEEVGRLRVEPLMEVDQHRAMLVALMPEQ
;
A
#
# COMPACT_ATOMS: atom_id res chain seq x y z
N MET A 1 -10.44 -5.84 25.67
CA MET A 1 -9.70 -4.63 25.23
C MET A 1 -8.83 -5.06 24.06
N GLY A 2 -9.28 -4.81 22.84
CA GLY A 2 -8.60 -5.23 21.62
C GLY A 2 -9.05 -4.30 20.52
N SER A 3 -8.21 -3.33 20.18
CA SER A 3 -8.53 -2.26 19.23
C SER A 3 -8.53 -2.84 17.81
N TYR A 4 -9.64 -3.43 17.36
CA TYR A 4 -9.83 -3.92 15.99
C TYR A 4 -10.03 -2.77 14.98
N ASN A 5 -9.28 -1.67 15.08
CA ASN A 5 -9.63 -0.48 14.30
C ASN A 5 -8.46 0.49 14.03
N LEU A 6 -7.36 -0.01 13.49
CA LEU A 6 -6.32 0.85 12.91
C LEU A 6 -5.86 0.32 11.54
N VAL A 7 -6.80 -0.13 10.73
CA VAL A 7 -6.62 0.02 9.28
C VAL A 7 -7.19 1.41 8.97
N PRO A 8 -6.36 2.48 8.92
CA PRO A 8 -6.85 3.83 8.58
C PRO A 8 -7.64 3.75 7.27
N ASN A 9 -8.63 4.63 7.08
CA ASN A 9 -9.57 4.64 5.95
C ASN A 9 -8.86 4.35 4.60
N LEU A 10 -8.71 3.08 4.26
CA LEU A 10 -8.07 2.66 3.00
C LEU A 10 -8.87 3.15 1.80
N LYS A 11 -10.17 3.38 2.03
CA LYS A 11 -11.10 3.90 1.05
C LYS A 11 -10.77 5.36 0.76
N GLY A 12 -10.12 5.57 -0.38
CA GLY A 12 -9.75 6.87 -0.94
C GLY A 12 -8.37 7.39 -0.55
N GLU A 13 -7.66 6.74 0.38
CA GLU A 13 -6.25 7.06 0.66
C GLU A 13 -5.27 6.11 -0.04
N MET A 14 -5.61 4.82 -0.25
CA MET A 14 -4.68 3.84 -0.84
C MET A 14 -4.18 4.25 -2.22
N GLY A 15 -5.07 4.74 -3.09
CA GLY A 15 -4.71 5.17 -4.44
C GLY A 15 -3.75 6.34 -4.46
N ARG A 16 -3.86 7.27 -3.49
CA ARG A 16 -3.01 8.46 -3.38
C ARG A 16 -1.55 8.12 -3.06
N PHE A 17 -1.30 7.03 -2.35
CA PHE A 17 0.07 6.54 -2.14
C PHE A 17 0.75 6.17 -3.46
N LEU A 18 0.01 5.74 -4.48
CA LEU A 18 0.60 5.41 -5.78
C LEU A 18 0.98 6.66 -6.59
N SER A 19 0.54 7.85 -6.17
CA SER A 19 0.88 9.12 -6.81
C SER A 19 2.19 9.74 -6.29
N VAL A 20 2.80 9.16 -5.25
CA VAL A 20 4.06 9.65 -4.66
C VAL A 20 5.15 8.58 -4.72
N GLY A 21 6.39 9.00 -4.94
CA GLY A 21 7.55 8.10 -4.87
C GLY A 21 7.66 7.47 -3.47
N GLY A 22 7.87 6.16 -3.40
CA GLY A 22 7.90 5.41 -2.13
C GLY A 22 6.55 4.90 -1.64
N GLY A 23 5.42 5.43 -2.15
CA GLY A 23 4.11 5.02 -1.65
C GLY A 23 3.64 3.67 -2.19
N ARG A 24 4.17 3.23 -3.34
CA ARG A 24 4.02 1.85 -3.81
C ARG A 24 4.72 0.86 -2.90
N GLU A 25 5.99 1.11 -2.61
CA GLU A 25 6.78 0.27 -1.70
C GLU A 25 6.12 0.18 -0.32
N PHE A 26 5.64 1.31 0.20
CA PHE A 26 4.96 1.39 1.48
C PHE A 26 3.82 0.37 1.63
N LEU A 27 2.92 0.27 0.64
CA LEU A 27 1.77 -0.66 0.71
C LEU A 27 2.18 -2.13 0.83
N VAL A 28 3.34 -2.50 0.27
CA VAL A 28 3.89 -3.85 0.33
C VAL A 28 4.71 -4.06 1.59
N GLN A 29 5.49 -3.07 2.00
CA GLN A 29 6.43 -3.16 3.12
C GLN A 29 5.80 -2.95 4.49
N VAL A 30 4.54 -2.47 4.58
CA VAL A 30 3.81 -2.46 5.86
C VAL A 30 3.87 -3.88 6.47
N PRO A 31 4.29 -4.04 7.74
CA PRO A 31 4.48 -5.36 8.36
C PRO A 31 3.29 -6.31 8.23
N GLY A 32 2.06 -5.79 8.19
CA GLY A 32 0.86 -6.59 7.95
C GLY A 32 0.79 -7.21 6.55
N SER A 33 1.23 -6.48 5.52
CA SER A 33 1.34 -6.96 4.13
C SER A 33 2.60 -7.81 3.95
N ALA A 34 3.76 -7.31 4.41
CA ALA A 34 5.05 -7.96 4.23
C ALA A 34 5.08 -9.36 4.85
N ASN A 35 4.52 -9.52 6.06
CA ASN A 35 4.47 -10.79 6.79
C ASN A 35 3.19 -11.61 6.53
N ALA A 36 2.36 -11.23 5.56
CA ALA A 36 1.11 -11.94 5.29
C ALA A 36 1.38 -13.41 4.90
N ALA A 37 0.58 -14.34 5.41
CA ALA A 37 0.71 -15.77 5.14
C ALA A 37 0.18 -16.20 3.75
N VAL A 38 0.39 -15.37 2.74
CA VAL A 38 -0.04 -15.58 1.35
C VAL A 38 1.16 -15.49 0.40
N GLY A 39 1.07 -16.12 -0.77
CA GLY A 39 2.09 -16.02 -1.81
C GLY A 39 2.25 -14.60 -2.35
N ASN A 40 3.35 -14.35 -3.07
CA ASN A 40 3.61 -13.04 -3.68
C ASN A 40 2.59 -12.71 -4.78
N GLU A 41 2.14 -13.72 -5.52
CA GLU A 41 1.10 -13.59 -6.54
C GLU A 41 -0.24 -13.22 -5.90
N GLU A 42 -0.69 -13.97 -4.89
CA GLU A 42 -1.93 -13.68 -4.17
C GLU A 42 -1.91 -12.30 -3.50
N LEU A 43 -0.78 -11.89 -2.92
CA LEU A 43 -0.65 -10.54 -2.35
C LEU A 43 -0.71 -9.46 -3.44
N ALA A 44 -0.06 -9.65 -4.58
CA ALA A 44 -0.12 -8.72 -5.70
C ALA A 44 -1.56 -8.58 -6.23
N GLU A 45 -2.25 -9.71 -6.44
CA GLU A 45 -3.65 -9.72 -6.87
C GLU A 45 -4.56 -9.03 -5.85
N LEU A 46 -4.38 -9.30 -4.56
CA LEU A 46 -5.14 -8.67 -3.50
C LEU A 46 -4.94 -7.15 -3.46
N LEU A 47 -3.69 -6.68 -3.53
CA LEU A 47 -3.37 -5.25 -3.58
C LEU A 47 -3.99 -4.58 -4.81
N ASN A 48 -3.85 -5.19 -5.99
CA ASN A 48 -4.44 -4.71 -7.23
C ASN A 48 -5.96 -4.63 -7.13
N TRP A 49 -6.60 -5.67 -6.60
CA TRP A 49 -8.04 -5.70 -6.39
C TRP A 49 -8.49 -4.61 -5.41
N MET A 50 -7.80 -4.44 -4.28
CA MET A 50 -8.14 -3.41 -3.29
C MET A 50 -8.04 -2.01 -3.89
N LEU A 51 -7.00 -1.73 -4.67
CA LEU A 51 -6.80 -0.45 -5.34
C LEU A 51 -7.93 -0.14 -6.32
N VAL A 52 -8.28 -1.09 -7.18
CA VAL A 52 -9.36 -0.92 -8.16
C VAL A 52 -10.75 -0.90 -7.49
N LYS A 53 -10.94 -1.60 -6.37
CA LYS A 53 -12.23 -1.68 -5.67
C LYS A 53 -12.49 -0.44 -4.81
N PHE A 54 -11.47 0.07 -4.12
CA PHE A 54 -11.64 1.06 -3.06
C PHE A 54 -10.98 2.42 -3.33
N SER A 55 -10.09 2.53 -4.32
CA SER A 55 -9.36 3.78 -4.60
C SER A 55 -9.23 4.08 -6.09
N ARG A 56 -10.16 3.57 -6.92
CA ARG A 56 -10.10 3.73 -8.37
C ARG A 56 -10.08 5.17 -8.83
N ARG A 57 -10.68 6.10 -8.08
CA ARG A 57 -10.77 7.52 -8.47
C ARG A 57 -9.48 8.26 -8.19
N GLU A 58 -8.66 7.72 -7.30
CA GLU A 58 -7.42 8.28 -6.78
C GLU A 58 -6.20 7.59 -7.37
N LEU A 59 -6.40 6.59 -8.25
CA LEU A 59 -5.31 5.98 -8.99
C LEU A 59 -4.74 6.98 -10.02
N PRO A 60 -3.41 7.02 -10.18
CA PRO A 60 -2.81 7.78 -11.27
C PRO A 60 -3.24 7.22 -12.62
N ASP A 61 -3.29 8.07 -13.66
CA ASP A 61 -3.63 7.67 -15.02
C ASP A 61 -2.71 6.55 -15.56
N GLU A 62 -1.44 6.55 -15.14
CA GLU A 62 -0.44 5.53 -15.47
C GLU A 62 -0.35 4.41 -14.40
N PHE A 63 -1.47 4.03 -13.80
CA PHE A 63 -1.49 2.94 -12.82
C PHE A 63 -0.99 1.62 -13.42
N GLN A 64 0.13 1.14 -12.88
CA GLN A 64 0.66 -0.19 -13.18
C GLN A 64 0.30 -1.16 -12.05
N PRO A 65 -0.40 -2.28 -12.35
CA PRO A 65 -0.66 -3.32 -11.37
C PRO A 65 0.63 -3.86 -10.77
N TYR A 66 0.61 -4.17 -9.47
CA TYR A 66 1.71 -4.87 -8.81
C TYR A 66 1.95 -6.23 -9.47
N SER A 67 3.22 -6.55 -9.66
CA SER A 67 3.65 -7.88 -10.08
C SER A 67 4.08 -8.74 -8.89
N ALA A 68 4.00 -10.06 -9.03
CA ALA A 68 4.48 -10.99 -8.00
C ALA A 68 5.99 -10.82 -7.73
N GLU A 69 6.79 -10.49 -8.75
CA GLU A 69 8.22 -10.21 -8.59
C GLU A 69 8.48 -8.93 -7.81
N GLU A 70 7.78 -7.83 -8.14
CA GLU A 70 7.87 -6.56 -7.42
C GLU A 70 7.52 -6.76 -5.95
N VAL A 71 6.38 -7.40 -5.69
CA VAL A 71 5.93 -7.71 -4.32
C VAL A 71 6.96 -8.57 -3.60
N GLY A 72 7.44 -9.65 -4.23
CA GLY A 72 8.44 -10.53 -3.64
C GLY A 72 9.73 -9.81 -3.25
N ARG A 73 10.19 -8.85 -4.05
CA ARG A 73 11.39 -8.05 -3.73
C ARG A 73 11.14 -7.08 -2.57
N LEU A 74 10.00 -6.39 -2.58
CA LEU A 74 9.65 -5.38 -1.58
C LEU A 74 9.38 -5.97 -0.20
N ARG A 75 8.72 -7.15 -0.13
CA ARG A 75 8.37 -7.80 1.15
C ARG A 75 9.57 -8.24 1.99
N VAL A 76 10.76 -8.35 1.39
CA VAL A 76 11.99 -8.79 2.08
C VAL A 76 12.46 -7.75 3.10
N GLU A 77 12.06 -6.50 2.94
CA GLU A 77 12.43 -5.41 3.84
C GLU A 77 11.16 -4.75 4.44
N PRO A 78 10.59 -5.34 5.52
CA PRO A 78 9.45 -4.74 6.21
C PRO A 78 9.81 -3.39 6.83
N LEU A 79 8.89 -2.42 6.74
CA LEU A 79 9.05 -1.12 7.40
C LEU A 79 9.02 -1.27 8.92
N MET A 80 10.02 -0.73 9.59
CA MET A 80 10.07 -0.70 11.06
C MET A 80 9.19 0.44 11.62
N GLU A 81 9.29 1.64 11.04
CA GLU A 81 8.61 2.85 11.51
C GLU A 81 7.46 3.24 10.58
N VAL A 82 6.40 2.42 10.55
CA VAL A 82 5.26 2.56 9.62
C VAL A 82 4.60 3.93 9.74
N ASP A 83 4.35 4.40 10.96
CA ASP A 83 3.66 5.67 11.21
C ASP A 83 4.47 6.87 10.71
N GLN A 84 5.79 6.87 10.94
CA GLN A 84 6.68 7.93 10.44
C GLN A 84 6.71 7.92 8.91
N HIS A 85 6.88 6.74 8.29
CA HIS A 85 6.91 6.62 6.84
C HIS A 85 5.58 7.04 6.20
N ARG A 86 4.45 6.67 6.81
CA ARG A 86 3.12 7.10 6.38
C ARG A 86 3.00 8.62 6.45
N ALA A 87 3.38 9.23 7.57
CA ALA A 87 3.30 10.68 7.74
C ALA A 87 4.13 11.43 6.70
N MET A 88 5.34 10.93 6.39
CA MET A 88 6.18 11.48 5.32
C MET A 88 5.51 11.40 3.96
N LEU A 89 4.96 10.24 3.60
CA LEU A 89 4.27 10.05 2.31
C LEU A 89 3.04 10.94 2.20
N VAL A 90 2.23 11.02 3.26
CA VAL A 90 1.03 11.88 3.30
C VAL A 90 1.40 13.36 3.14
N ALA A 91 2.52 13.81 3.73
CA ALA A 91 3.01 15.17 3.56
C ALA A 91 3.51 15.48 2.14
N LEU A 92 3.90 14.46 1.38
CA LEU A 92 4.30 14.59 -0.04
C LEU A 92 3.10 14.52 -1.00
N MET A 93 1.93 14.09 -0.52
CA MET A 93 0.75 14.01 -1.37
C MET A 93 0.23 15.42 -1.68
N PRO A 94 -0.10 15.72 -2.94
CA PRO A 94 -0.77 16.97 -3.26
C PRO A 94 -2.12 17.04 -2.54
N GLU A 95 -2.38 18.18 -1.89
CA GLU A 95 -3.71 18.53 -1.39
C GLU A 95 -4.69 18.47 -2.57
N GLN A 96 -5.77 17.68 -2.42
CA GLN A 96 -6.81 17.52 -3.44
C GLN A 96 -7.93 18.50 -3.18
#